data_AF-A0A9D2QWB1-F1
#
_entry.id   AF-A0A9D2QWB1-F1
#
_cell.length_a   1.000
_cell.length_b   1.000
_cell.length_c   1.000
_cell.angle_alpha   90.00
_cell.angle_beta   90.00
_cell.angle_gamma   90.00
#
_symmetry.space_group_name_H-M   'P 1'
#
loop_
_entity.id
_entity.type
_entity.pdbx_description
1 polymer ?
#
loop_
_entity_poly.entity_id
_entity_poly.type
_entity_poly.pdbx_seq_one_letter_code
_entity_poly.pdbx_strand_id
1 'polypeptide(L)'
;MRENVRCEIYCQKGKSFYPEITLNTEGREEEGLYVEMAEHMTKDCCLGEICLRIKNTSNMENFNLRAGRPVKIYLPMEQPEKMTAMYMFNPWWTRP
;
A
#
# COMPACT_ATOMS: atom_id res chain seq x y z
N MET A 1 12.77 4.48 -13.39
CA MET A 1 13.26 3.69 -12.25
C MET A 1 12.05 2.91 -11.75
N ARG A 2 12.10 1.58 -11.62
CA ARG A 2 10.94 0.83 -11.09
C ARG A 2 10.99 0.98 -9.58
N GLU A 3 10.01 1.69 -9.02
CA GLU A 3 9.95 1.90 -7.58
C GLU A 3 9.34 0.67 -6.92
N ASN A 4 10.07 0.13 -5.93
CA ASN A 4 9.53 -0.89 -5.06
C ASN A 4 8.73 -0.20 -3.97
N VAL A 5 7.44 -0.50 -3.92
CA VAL A 5 6.56 0.00 -2.88
C VAL A 5 6.49 -1.04 -1.78
N ARG A 6 6.79 -0.60 -0.56
CA ARG A 6 6.65 -1.46 0.62
C ARG A 6 5.19 -1.46 1.04
N CYS A 7 4.64 -2.66 1.19
CA CYS A 7 3.29 -2.88 1.69
C CYS A 7 3.34 -3.78 2.94
N GLU A 8 2.46 -3.49 3.90
CA GLU A 8 2.27 -4.31 5.09
C GLU A 8 0.80 -4.68 5.20
N ILE A 9 0.54 -5.98 5.27
CA ILE A 9 -0.81 -6.54 5.31
C ILE A 9 -0.97 -7.27 6.63
N TYR A 10 -1.92 -6.82 7.42
CA TYR A 10 -2.20 -7.32 8.75
C TYR A 10 -3.49 -8.15 8.72
N CYS A 11 -3.35 -9.42 9.06
CA CYS A 11 -4.45 -10.35 9.16
C CYS A 11 -4.91 -10.52 10.62
N GLN A 12 -6.05 -11.17 10.79
CA GLN A 12 -6.52 -11.64 12.09
C GLN A 12 -5.54 -12.66 12.68
N LYS A 13 -5.69 -12.95 13.97
CA LYS A 13 -4.84 -13.90 14.72
C LYS A 13 -3.34 -13.56 14.73
N GLY A 14 -2.98 -12.31 14.44
CA GLY A 14 -1.60 -11.80 14.56
C GLY A 14 -0.69 -12.07 13.36
N LYS A 15 -1.18 -12.74 12.31
CA LYS A 15 -0.41 -12.97 11.09
C LYS A 15 -0.24 -11.67 10.30
N SER A 16 0.98 -11.43 9.80
CA SER A 16 1.30 -10.22 9.03
C SER A 16 2.20 -10.58 7.86
N PHE A 17 1.98 -9.94 6.71
CA PHE A 17 2.73 -10.12 5.48
C PHE A 17 3.39 -8.80 5.09
N TYR A 18 4.61 -8.88 4.56
CA TYR A 18 5.43 -7.72 4.22
C TYR A 18 5.91 -7.81 2.76
N PRO A 19 4.99 -7.86 1.78
CA PRO A 19 5.39 -7.98 0.39
C PRO A 19 6.07 -6.69 -0.09
N GLU A 20 7.24 -6.86 -0.70
CA GLU A 20 7.82 -5.85 -1.57
C GLU A 20 7.27 -6.07 -2.99
N ILE A 21 6.59 -5.05 -3.52
CA ILE A 21 5.90 -5.12 -4.80
C ILE A 21 6.44 -4.04 -5.70
N THR A 22 6.76 -4.43 -6.93
CA THR A 22 7.16 -3.49 -7.97
C THR A 22 5.90 -2.99 -8.68
N LEU A 23 5.77 -1.68 -8.81
CA LEU A 23 4.61 -1.06 -9.47
C LEU A 23 4.47 -1.53 -10.93
N ASN A 24 3.22 -1.74 -11.36
CA ASN A 24 2.86 -2.12 -12.73
C ASN A 24 3.50 -3.45 -13.19
N THR A 25 3.62 -4.41 -12.27
CA THR A 25 4.04 -5.77 -12.56
C THR A 25 2.98 -6.77 -12.11
N GLU A 26 3.06 -8.01 -12.62
CA GLU A 26 2.17 -9.08 -12.18
C GLU A 26 2.26 -9.24 -10.65
N GLY A 27 1.09 -9.27 -10.00
CA GLY A 27 1.03 -9.40 -8.54
C GLY A 27 1.68 -10.68 -8.01
N ARG A 28 1.98 -10.66 -6.72
CA ARG A 28 2.67 -11.73 -6.00
C ARG A 28 1.69 -12.53 -5.15
N GLU A 29 1.78 -13.86 -5.19
CA GLU A 29 1.03 -14.76 -4.32
C GLU A 29 1.94 -15.35 -3.24
N GLU A 30 1.51 -15.28 -1.97
CA GLU A 30 2.21 -15.85 -0.82
C GLU A 30 1.20 -16.41 0.18
N GLU A 31 1.28 -17.70 0.48
CA GLU A 31 0.42 -18.41 1.46
C GLU A 31 -1.10 -18.15 1.29
N GLY A 32 -1.57 -18.05 0.04
CA GLY A 32 -2.98 -17.79 -0.29
C GLY A 32 -3.38 -16.31 -0.28
N LEU A 33 -2.44 -15.40 -0.04
CA LEU A 33 -2.61 -13.96 -0.21
C LEU A 33 -1.98 -13.52 -1.54
N TYR A 34 -2.78 -12.97 -2.43
CA TYR A 34 -2.33 -12.33 -3.66
C TYR A 34 -2.39 -10.82 -3.53
N VAL A 35 -1.31 -10.15 -3.94
CA VAL A 35 -1.18 -8.69 -3.88
C VAL A 35 -0.62 -8.15 -5.18
N GLU A 36 -1.29 -7.15 -5.74
CA GLU A 36 -0.88 -6.45 -6.95
C GLU A 36 -0.97 -4.94 -6.71
N MET A 37 -0.03 -4.18 -7.29
CA MET A 37 -0.03 -2.73 -7.22
C MET A 37 0.19 -2.13 -8.60
N ALA A 38 -0.67 -1.18 -8.96
CA ALA A 38 -0.61 -0.49 -10.24
C ALA A 38 -0.71 1.01 -10.03
N GLU A 39 -0.14 1.76 -10.97
CA GLU A 39 -0.27 3.20 -11.05
C GLU A 39 -0.84 3.59 -12.40
N HIS A 40 -1.85 4.44 -12.37
CA HIS A 40 -2.52 4.92 -13.56
C HIS A 40 -2.58 6.44 -13.56
N MET A 41 -2.07 7.04 -14.64
CA MET A 41 -2.19 8.47 -14.87
C MET A 41 -3.61 8.79 -15.29
N THR A 42 -4.30 9.58 -14.47
CA THR A 42 -5.67 10.03 -14.75
C THR A 42 -5.67 11.55 -14.83
N LYS A 43 -5.74 12.10 -16.05
CA LYS A 43 -5.67 13.54 -16.31
C LYS A 43 -4.45 14.18 -15.63
N ASP A 44 -4.68 14.81 -14.48
CA ASP A 44 -3.70 15.61 -13.73
C ASP A 44 -3.22 14.94 -12.43
N CYS A 45 -3.67 13.70 -12.13
CA CYS A 45 -3.23 12.96 -10.95
C CYS A 45 -2.69 11.57 -11.30
N CYS A 46 -1.69 11.13 -10.53
CA CYS A 46 -1.31 9.72 -10.48
C CYS A 46 -2.18 9.02 -9.44
N LEU A 47 -2.90 7.97 -9.85
CA LEU A 47 -3.69 7.14 -8.97
C LEU A 47 -2.97 5.81 -8.76
N GLY A 48 -2.64 5.51 -7.50
CA GLY A 48 -2.15 4.20 -7.09
C GLY A 48 -3.30 3.28 -6.71
N GLU A 49 -3.35 2.10 -7.31
CA GLU A 49 -4.31 1.04 -7.01
C GLU A 49 -3.60 -0.15 -6.35
N ILE A 50 -4.24 -0.72 -5.32
CA ILE A 50 -3.80 -1.97 -4.69
C ILE A 50 -4.92 -3.00 -4.79
N CYS A 51 -4.62 -4.15 -5.40
CA CYS A 51 -5.53 -5.29 -5.45
C CYS A 51 -5.06 -6.35 -4.45
N LEU A 52 -5.95 -6.73 -3.54
CA LEU A 52 -5.71 -7.75 -2.52
C LEU A 52 -6.73 -8.87 -2.70
N ARG A 53 -6.26 -10.10 -2.89
CA ARG A 53 -7.13 -11.28 -2.94
C ARG A 53 -6.67 -12.29 -1.91
N ILE A 54 -7.60 -12.78 -1.10
CA ILE A 54 -7.34 -13.77 -0.06
C ILE A 54 -8.08 -15.04 -0.43
N LYS A 55 -7.32 -16.12 -0.63
CA LYS A 55 -7.83 -17.44 -0.94
C LYS A 55 -8.06 -18.21 0.35
N ASN A 56 -9.31 -18.21 0.80
CA ASN A 56 -9.75 -19.05 1.92
C ASN A 56 -10.22 -20.40 1.36
N THR A 57 -9.52 -21.49 1.69
CA THR A 57 -9.96 -22.86 1.39
C THR A 57 -10.25 -23.62 2.69
N SER A 58 -11.14 -24.61 2.65
CA SER A 58 -11.55 -25.37 3.86
C SER A 58 -10.38 -26.06 4.58
N ASN A 59 -9.28 -26.29 3.86
CA ASN A 59 -8.09 -26.99 4.36
C ASN A 59 -6.95 -26.02 4.74
N MET A 60 -7.17 -24.72 4.62
CA MET A 60 -6.24 -23.68 5.06
C MET A 60 -6.81 -22.94 6.26
N GLU A 61 -5.93 -22.48 7.14
CA GLU A 61 -6.35 -21.57 8.19
C GLU A 61 -6.84 -20.25 7.56
N ASN A 62 -8.07 -19.84 7.86
CA ASN A 62 -8.64 -18.62 7.29
C ASN A 62 -7.90 -17.38 7.83
N PHE A 63 -7.23 -16.65 6.92
CA PHE A 63 -6.50 -15.43 7.24
C PHE A 63 -7.26 -14.20 6.74
N ASN A 64 -8.35 -13.86 7.43
CA ASN A 64 -9.08 -12.63 7.13
C ASN A 64 -8.27 -11.38 7.49
N LEU A 65 -8.56 -10.26 6.84
CA LEU A 65 -7.95 -8.97 7.17
C LEU A 65 -8.31 -8.51 8.59
N ARG A 66 -7.35 -7.85 9.24
CA ARG A 66 -7.56 -7.24 10.56
C ARG A 66 -8.59 -6.11 10.47
N ALA A 67 -9.43 -5.98 11.49
CA ALA A 67 -10.33 -4.82 11.59
C ALA A 67 -9.54 -3.50 11.79
N GLY A 68 -10.00 -2.43 11.13
CA GLY A 68 -9.52 -1.06 11.31
C GLY A 68 -8.36 -0.64 10.39
N ARG A 69 -7.17 -1.23 10.57
CA ARG A 69 -5.97 -0.88 9.77
C ARG A 69 -5.31 -2.13 9.16
N PRO A 70 -5.96 -2.78 8.20
CA PRO A 70 -5.49 -4.03 7.62
C PRO A 70 -4.31 -3.87 6.66
N VAL A 71 -4.12 -2.69 6.09
CA VAL A 71 -3.11 -2.44 5.05
C VAL A 71 -2.39 -1.15 5.37
N LYS A 72 -1.06 -1.14 5.25
CA LYS A 72 -0.24 0.07 5.22
C LYS A 72 0.63 0.06 3.97
N ILE A 73 0.69 1.21 3.31
CA ILE A 73 1.48 1.40 2.10
C ILE A 73 2.47 2.51 2.37
N TYR A 74 3.73 2.28 2.02
CA TYR A 74 4.80 3.25 2.15
C TYR A 74 5.14 3.73 0.75
N LEU A 75 4.58 4.88 0.39
CA LEU A 75 4.86 5.53 -0.88
C LEU A 75 6.15 6.35 -0.75
N PRO A 76 7.12 6.18 -1.65
CA PRO A 76 8.23 7.11 -1.74
C PRO A 76 7.65 8.48 -2.12
N MET A 77 7.94 9.51 -1.33
CA MET A 77 7.66 10.89 -1.69
C MET A 77 8.98 11.65 -1.71
N GLU A 78 9.18 12.45 -2.75
CA GLU A 78 10.25 13.44 -2.74
C GLU A 78 10.02 14.45 -1.61
N GLN A 79 11.09 14.89 -0.96
CA GLN A 79 10.98 16.00 -0.02
C GLN A 79 10.56 17.25 -0.80
N PRO A 80 9.53 18.00 -0.35
CA PRO A 80 9.08 19.18 -1.06
C PRO A 80 10.17 20.25 -1.06
N GLU A 81 10.73 20.56 -2.23
CA GLU A 81 11.79 21.58 -2.39
C GLU A 81 11.29 23.01 -2.16
N LYS A 82 9.99 23.26 -2.37
CA LYS A 82 9.37 24.59 -2.24
C LYS A 82 8.64 24.74 -0.91
N MET A 83 8.91 25.83 -0.19
CA MET A 83 8.28 26.17 1.09
C MET A 83 6.74 26.11 1.05
N THR A 84 6.12 26.45 -0.08
CA THR A 84 4.65 26.38 -0.22
C THR A 84 4.11 24.96 -0.19
N ALA A 85 4.87 23.97 -0.66
CA ALA A 85 4.50 22.56 -0.59
C ALA A 85 4.73 21.98 0.81
N MET A 86 5.71 22.48 1.57
CA MET A 86 5.88 22.16 3.00
C MET A 86 4.61 22.42 3.83
N TYR A 87 3.84 23.47 3.49
CA TYR A 87 2.59 23.78 4.19
C TYR A 87 1.51 22.70 4.02
N MET A 88 1.58 21.85 2.98
CA MET A 88 0.65 20.72 2.81
C MET A 88 0.95 19.56 3.77
N PHE A 89 2.18 19.47 4.29
CA PHE A 89 2.61 18.43 5.23
C PHE A 89 2.51 18.84 6.71
N ASN A 90 2.37 20.13 6.98
CA ASN A 90 2.25 20.66 8.33
C ASN A 90 0.78 20.94 8.72
N PRO A 91 0.43 20.77 10.01
CA PRO A 91 -0.88 21.20 10.52
C PRO A 91 -1.16 22.65 10.16
N TRP A 92 -2.42 22.96 9.81
CA TRP A 92 -2.80 24.30 9.32
C TRP A 92 -2.48 25.43 10.32
N TRP A 93 -2.39 25.12 11.61
CA TRP A 93 -2.10 26.07 12.69
C TRP A 93 -0.61 26.34 12.93
N THR A 94 0.31 25.59 12.29
CA THR A 94 1.76 25.85 12.34
C THR A 94 2.28 26.64 11.15
N ARG A 95 1.36 27.16 10.31
CA ARG A 95 1.68 28.06 9.21
C ARG A 95 1.82 29.50 9.77
N PRO A 96 2.86 30.27 9.40
CA PRO A 96 3.02 31.66 9.85
C PRO A 96 1.91 32.57 9.32
#